data_AF-A0A2V8KND2-F1
#
_entry.id   AF-A0A2V8KND2-F1
#
_cell.length_a   1.000
_cell.length_b   1.000
_cell.length_c   1.000
_cell.angle_alpha   90.00
_cell.angle_beta   90.00
_cell.angle_gamma   90.00
#
_symmetry.space_group_name_H-M   'P 1'
#
loop_
_entity.id
_entity.type
_entity.pdbx_description
1 polymer ?
#
loop_
_entity_poly.entity_id
_entity_poly.type
_entity_poly.pdbx_seq_one_letter_code
_entity_poly.pdbx_strand_id
1 'polypeptide(L)'
;MLRPHVATFLDVASAFRQSSDLDLEIEQLQIGRASPLVSNTLEQLRLAKNYGVIVLAVQHKTGVMQFNPPADTSIEAGDVLIAMGERPKLRLLEEEIGRSA
;
A
#
# COMPACT_ATOMS: atom_id res chain seq x y z
N MET A 1 2.70 -24.17 -9.84
CA MET A 1 2.38 -23.44 -11.08
C MET A 1 1.46 -22.27 -10.72
N LEU A 2 1.87 -21.04 -11.00
CA LEU A 2 0.99 -19.87 -10.87
C LEU A 2 -0.17 -20.01 -11.87
N ARG A 3 -1.38 -19.64 -11.45
CA ARG A 3 -2.56 -19.66 -12.35
C ARG A 3 -2.31 -18.67 -13.49
N PRO A 4 -2.70 -18.99 -14.75
CA PRO A 4 -2.38 -18.17 -15.92
C PRO A 4 -2.72 -16.69 -15.74
N HIS A 5 -3.89 -16.40 -15.17
CA HIS A 5 -4.35 -15.03 -14.94
C HIS A 5 -3.59 -14.28 -13.83
N VAL A 6 -3.04 -14.99 -12.85
CA VAL A 6 -2.22 -14.39 -11.78
C VAL A 6 -0.82 -14.08 -12.31
N ALA A 7 -0.27 -14.98 -13.15
CA ALA A 7 0.97 -14.71 -13.87
C ALA A 7 0.80 -13.50 -14.80
N THR A 8 -0.32 -13.38 -15.53
CA THR A 8 -0.60 -12.17 -16.35
C THR A 8 -0.67 -10.90 -15.51
N PHE A 9 -1.26 -10.91 -14.31
CA PHE A 9 -1.29 -9.72 -13.44
C PHE A 9 0.11 -9.33 -12.94
N LEU A 10 0.95 -10.29 -12.61
CA LEU A 10 2.36 -10.07 -12.19
C LEU A 10 3.28 -9.76 -13.39
N ASP A 11 3.00 -10.31 -14.57
CA ASP A 11 3.65 -10.01 -15.84
C ASP A 11 3.28 -8.61 -16.31
N VAL A 12 2.05 -8.16 -16.11
CA VAL A 12 1.66 -6.75 -16.29
C VAL A 12 2.52 -5.89 -15.38
N ALA A 13 2.55 -6.17 -14.06
CA ALA A 13 3.41 -5.44 -13.12
C ALA A 13 4.92 -5.48 -13.45
N SER A 14 5.43 -6.50 -14.18
CA SER A 14 6.86 -6.65 -14.49
C SER A 14 7.26 -6.32 -15.94
N ALA A 15 6.33 -6.34 -16.89
CA ALA A 15 6.51 -5.97 -18.30
C ALA A 15 6.44 -4.45 -18.54
N PHE A 16 5.99 -3.67 -17.56
CA PHE A 16 6.03 -2.20 -17.60
C PHE A 16 7.44 -1.60 -17.67
N ARG A 17 8.50 -2.39 -17.50
CA ARG A 17 9.89 -1.92 -17.66
C ARG A 17 10.26 -1.43 -19.07
N GLN A 18 9.40 -1.55 -20.09
CA GLN A 18 9.78 -1.13 -21.44
C GLN A 18 8.72 -0.49 -22.35
N SER A 19 7.42 -0.50 -22.04
CA SER A 19 6.42 0.26 -22.83
C SER A 19 4.98 0.13 -22.31
N SER A 20 4.54 0.93 -21.33
CA SER A 20 3.14 1.42 -21.19
C SER A 20 2.98 2.33 -19.97
N ASP A 21 2.13 3.35 -20.10
CA ASP A 21 1.87 4.52 -19.21
C ASP A 21 1.51 4.27 -17.73
N LEU A 22 1.71 3.07 -17.16
CA LEU A 22 1.33 2.75 -15.77
C LEU A 22 2.44 1.96 -15.04
N ASP A 23 3.47 2.67 -14.56
CA ASP A 23 4.52 2.13 -13.67
C ASP A 23 3.94 1.80 -12.28
N LEU A 24 3.37 0.60 -12.14
CA LEU A 24 2.87 0.09 -10.86
C LEU A 24 4.00 -0.54 -10.04
N GLU A 25 4.13 -0.13 -8.78
CA GLU A 25 5.11 -0.62 -7.82
C GLU A 25 4.41 -1.15 -6.55
N ILE A 26 5.14 -1.95 -5.77
CA ILE A 26 4.74 -2.37 -4.42
C ILE A 26 5.75 -1.80 -3.45
N GLU A 27 5.28 -1.06 -2.46
CA GLU A 27 6.12 -0.38 -1.47
C GLU A 27 5.72 -0.71 -0.03
N GLN A 28 6.70 -0.57 0.86
CA GLN A 28 6.52 -0.66 2.30
C GLN A 28 6.53 0.75 2.90
N LEU A 29 5.40 1.17 3.44
CA LEU A 29 5.19 2.51 3.99
C LEU A 29 5.04 2.44 5.50
N GLN A 30 6.06 2.85 6.23
CA GLN A 30 6.04 2.87 7.69
C GLN A 30 5.23 4.07 8.20
N ILE A 31 4.25 3.81 9.07
CA ILE A 31 3.36 4.83 9.62
C ILE A 31 4.08 5.65 10.68
N GLY A 32 4.32 6.93 10.37
CA GLY A 32 4.89 7.89 11.31
C GLY A 32 3.99 8.17 12.51
N ARG A 33 4.57 8.52 13.66
CA ARG A 33 3.81 8.79 14.90
C ARG A 33 2.84 9.97 14.80
N ALA A 34 3.14 10.94 13.95
CA ALA A 34 2.31 12.12 13.69
C ALA A 34 1.48 11.97 12.40
N SER A 35 1.44 10.77 11.82
CA SER A 35 0.70 10.52 10.59
C SER A 35 -0.79 10.78 10.79
N PRO A 36 -1.45 11.48 9.85
CA PRO A 36 -2.90 11.66 9.90
C PRO A 36 -3.66 10.35 9.68
N LEU A 37 -2.99 9.28 9.25
CA LEU A 37 -3.60 7.95 9.11
C LEU A 37 -3.84 7.26 10.46
N VAL A 38 -3.12 7.65 11.51
CA VAL A 38 -3.23 7.02 12.84
C VAL A 38 -4.64 7.15 13.41
N SER A 39 -5.11 6.08 14.05
CA SER A 39 -6.44 5.98 14.67
C SER A 39 -7.62 6.01 13.69
N ASN A 40 -7.36 5.86 12.39
CA ASN A 40 -8.39 5.70 11.37
C ASN A 40 -8.39 4.26 10.83
N THR A 41 -9.54 3.81 10.34
CA THR A 41 -9.67 2.54 9.62
C THR A 41 -9.38 2.70 8.13
N LEU A 42 -9.04 1.60 7.44
CA LEU A 42 -8.88 1.60 5.98
C LEU A 42 -10.12 2.12 5.24
N GLU A 43 -11.33 1.83 5.75
CA GLU A 43 -12.59 2.34 5.22
C GLU A 43 -12.69 3.87 5.31
N GLN A 44 -12.29 4.44 6.45
CA GLN A 44 -12.31 5.89 6.66
C GLN A 44 -11.29 6.60 5.77
N LEU A 45 -10.10 6.01 5.63
CA LEU A 45 -9.00 6.56 4.84
C LEU A 45 -9.24 6.50 3.32
N ARG A 46 -10.06 5.54 2.85
CA ARG A 46 -10.42 5.36 1.43
C ARG A 46 -9.22 5.43 0.50
N LEU A 47 -8.12 4.75 0.85
CA LEU A 47 -6.82 4.92 0.20
C LEU A 47 -6.85 4.70 -1.32
N ALA A 48 -7.63 3.72 -1.79
CA ALA A 48 -7.84 3.49 -3.22
C ALA A 48 -8.51 4.67 -3.94
N LYS A 49 -9.43 5.37 -3.28
CA LYS A 49 -10.12 6.53 -3.84
C LYS A 49 -9.27 7.81 -3.71
N ASN A 50 -8.65 8.02 -2.56
CA ASN A 50 -7.98 9.28 -2.23
C ASN A 50 -6.56 9.36 -2.79
N TYR A 51 -5.86 8.23 -2.86
CA TYR A 51 -4.46 8.16 -3.32
C TYR A 51 -4.29 7.27 -4.55
N GLY A 52 -5.29 6.47 -4.93
CA GLY A 52 -5.16 5.54 -6.06
C GLY A 52 -4.22 4.37 -5.77
N VAL A 53 -4.13 3.97 -4.50
CA VAL A 53 -3.28 2.87 -4.01
C VAL A 53 -4.13 1.75 -3.38
N ILE A 54 -3.67 0.52 -3.53
CA ILE A 54 -4.33 -0.68 -3.01
C ILE A 54 -3.49 -1.22 -1.84
N VAL A 55 -4.10 -1.37 -0.67
CA VAL A 55 -3.43 -2.01 0.47
C VAL A 55 -3.50 -3.52 0.31
N LEU A 56 -2.34 -4.17 0.27
CA LEU A 56 -2.21 -5.62 0.15
C LEU A 56 -2.09 -6.28 1.53
N ALA A 57 -1.41 -5.61 2.46
CA ALA A 57 -1.23 -6.08 3.83
C ALA A 57 -0.93 -4.92 4.80
N VAL A 58 -1.20 -5.15 6.08
CA VAL A 58 -0.73 -4.33 7.21
C VAL A 58 0.14 -5.22 8.08
N GLN A 59 1.37 -4.79 8.36
CA GLN A 59 2.16 -5.32 9.46
C GLN A 59 1.97 -4.42 10.66
N HIS A 60 1.39 -4.95 11.72
CA HIS A 60 1.30 -4.18 12.96
C HIS A 60 2.67 -4.02 13.60
N LYS A 61 2.87 -2.96 14.40
CA LYS A 61 4.12 -2.74 15.17
C LYS A 61 4.57 -3.93 16.03
N THR A 62 3.65 -4.85 16.35
CA THR A 62 3.93 -6.12 17.06
C THR A 62 4.63 -7.17 16.19
N GLY A 63 4.75 -6.92 14.89
CA GLY A 63 5.26 -7.83 13.86
C GLY A 63 4.19 -8.70 13.22
N VAL A 64 2.94 -8.68 13.71
CA VAL A 64 1.83 -9.47 13.16
C VAL A 64 1.47 -8.96 11.76
N MET A 65 1.56 -9.85 10.78
CA MET A 65 1.21 -9.56 9.39
C MET A 65 -0.24 -9.95 9.11
N GLN A 66 -1.04 -8.99 8.66
CA GLN A 66 -2.42 -9.18 8.22
C GLN A 66 -2.50 -8.98 6.70
N PHE A 67 -2.64 -10.08 5.96
CA PHE A 67 -2.84 -10.05 4.51
C PHE A 67 -4.31 -9.78 4.17
N ASN A 68 -4.53 -9.01 3.10
CA ASN A 68 -5.86 -8.57 2.67
C ASN A 68 -6.69 -8.04 3.85
N PRO A 69 -6.21 -6.97 4.51
CA PRO A 69 -6.83 -6.45 5.72
C PRO A 69 -8.28 -6.06 5.44
N PRO A 70 -9.22 -6.38 6.34
CA PRO A 70 -10.61 -5.93 6.20
C PRO A 70 -10.72 -4.41 6.35
N ALA A 71 -11.82 -3.85 5.85
CA ALA A 71 -12.00 -2.39 5.77
C ALA A 71 -12.02 -1.70 7.16
N ASP A 72 -12.40 -2.43 8.21
CA ASP A 72 -12.41 -1.97 9.60
C ASP A 72 -11.04 -2.08 10.30
N THR A 73 -9.99 -2.51 9.60
CA THR A 73 -8.62 -2.53 10.15
C THR A 73 -8.17 -1.12 10.51
N SER A 74 -7.92 -0.89 11.79
CA SER A 74 -7.36 0.36 12.32
C SER A 74 -5.86 0.45 12.05
N ILE A 75 -5.40 1.64 11.68
CA ILE A 75 -3.98 1.94 11.45
C ILE A 75 -3.38 2.58 12.71
N GLU A 76 -2.27 2.04 13.18
CA GLU A 76 -1.53 2.58 14.33
C GLU A 76 -0.14 3.12 13.93
N ALA A 77 0.39 4.01 14.77
CA ALA A 77 1.77 4.47 14.63
C ALA A 77 2.76 3.31 14.77
N GLY A 78 3.71 3.24 13.83
CA GLY A 78 4.70 2.16 13.76
C GLY A 78 4.23 0.93 12.98
N ASP A 79 2.98 0.89 12.51
CA ASP A 79 2.55 -0.10 11.54
C ASP A 79 3.27 0.11 10.20
N VAL A 80 3.31 -0.93 9.37
CA VAL A 80 3.82 -0.86 7.99
C VAL A 80 2.70 -1.27 7.04
N LEU A 81 2.36 -0.36 6.14
CA LEU A 81 1.45 -0.63 5.02
C LEU A 81 2.25 -1.21 3.86
N ILE A 82 1.81 -2.37 3.36
CA ILE A 82 2.30 -2.91 2.08
C ILE A 82 1.25 -2.52 1.04
N ALA A 83 1.60 -1.58 0.17
CA ALA A 83 0.67 -0.99 -0.78
C ALA A 83 1.18 -1.10 -2.22
N MET A 84 0.25 -1.21 -3.17
CA MET A 84 0.51 -1.21 -4.60
C MET A 84 -0.12 0.00 -5.26
N GLY A 85 0.57 0.64 -6.19
CA GLY A 85 0.03 1.76 -6.95
C GLY A 85 1.05 2.31 -7.92
N GLU A 86 0.67 3.33 -8.68
CA GLU A 86 1.64 4.05 -9.52
C GLU A 86 2.67 4.76 -8.63
N ARG A 87 3.94 4.73 -9.03
CA ARG A 87 5.03 5.38 -8.29
C ARG A 87 4.72 6.81 -7.78
N PRO A 88 4.20 7.76 -8.61
CA PRO A 88 3.84 9.09 -8.11
C PRO A 88 2.74 9.08 -7.05
N LYS A 89 1.79 8.15 -7.11
CA LYS A 89 0.70 8.00 -6.13
C LYS A 89 1.20 7.42 -4.80
N LEU A 90 2.07 6.42 -4.86
CA LEU A 90 2.73 5.86 -3.68
C LEU A 90 3.55 6.93 -2.95
N ARG A 91 4.27 7.76 -3.71
CA ARG A 91 5.04 8.86 -3.14
C ARG A 91 4.16 9.93 -2.47
N LEU A 92 3.02 10.28 -3.07
CA LEU A 92 2.06 11.20 -2.43
C LEU A 92 1.55 10.65 -1.10
N LEU A 93 1.26 9.36 -1.02
CA LEU A 93 0.88 8.71 0.22
C LEU A 93 2.03 8.69 1.23
N GLU A 94 3.26 8.39 0.81
CA GLU A 94 4.45 8.42 1.67
C GLU A 94 4.68 9.80 2.30
N GLU A 95 4.52 10.87 1.51
CA GLU A 95 4.65 12.25 1.98
C GLU A 95 3.59 12.60 3.05
N GLU A 96 2.35 12.11 2.91
CA GLU A 96 1.29 12.28 3.89
C GLU A 96 1.54 11.49 5.18
N ILE A 97 2.06 10.26 5.06
CA ILE A 97 2.32 9.39 6.20
C ILE A 97 3.38 10.01 7.13
N GLY A 98 4.27 10.84 6.57
CA GLY A 98 5.35 11.50 7.30
C GLY A 98 6.47 10.50 7.58
N ARG A 99 7.69 10.82 7.12
CA ARG A 99 8.86 9.95 7.30
C ARG A 99 9.07 9.69 8.79
N SER A 100 8.95 8.42 9.20
CA SER A 100 9.65 7.97 10.40
C SER A 100 11.13 7.91 10.04
N ALA A 101 11.91 8.79 10.64
CA ALA A 101 13.38 8.79 10.57
C ALA A 101 13.97 7.43 11.00
#